data_AF-A0A8T4ZTK6-F1
#
_entry.id   AF-A0A8T4ZTK6-F1
#
_cell.length_a   1.000
_cell.length_b   1.000
_cell.length_c   1.000
_cell.angle_alpha   90.00
_cell.angle_beta   90.00
_cell.angle_gamma   90.00
#
_symmetry.space_group_name_H-M   'P 1'
#
loop_
_entity.id
_entity.type
_entity.pdbx_description
1 polymer ?
#
loop_
_entity_poly.entity_id
_entity_poly.type
_entity_poly.pdbx_seq_one_letter_code
_entity_poly.pdbx_strand_id
1 'polypeptide(L)'
;MAEKLKREFIELLEKDVEFRYTVAGYLGLSEILKRLDRLEEGHEKIWGEIMSLREDQKKLWEGQNRLWEEIKSLREDQRRLWENQSKLWENQNRLWEEVKALRLEQERMHKYMITGFRELSRTLGVTFEDHVAAFLEVMLEEMGYEGARIGKKYFVHEGEVKEVNIFCEEPLVIGEATVSIRSIDEAEKEIEKIVERVRIVEEKYGRKPLLTILSVARVTPEASGVLRTLAEKSGVKLVLAKEIEEYTLP
;
A
#
# COMPACT_ATOMS: atom_id res chain seq x y z
N MET A 1 -13.74 -57.68 98.44
CA MET A 1 -12.40 -57.99 97.87
C MET A 1 -12.11 -57.12 96.64
N ALA A 2 -12.98 -57.11 95.62
CA ALA A 2 -12.81 -56.29 94.40
C ALA A 2 -12.69 -54.78 94.66
N GLU A 3 -13.48 -54.23 95.59
CA GLU A 3 -13.43 -52.79 95.90
C GLU A 3 -12.12 -52.37 96.57
N LYS A 4 -11.55 -53.25 97.42
CA LYS A 4 -10.23 -53.04 98.03
C LYS A 4 -9.12 -53.06 96.98
N LEU A 5 -9.16 -54.03 96.06
CA LEU A 5 -8.20 -54.16 94.97
C LEU A 5 -8.26 -52.95 94.01
N LYS A 6 -9.46 -52.45 93.68
CA LYS A 6 -9.61 -51.27 92.81
C LYS A 6 -9.02 -50.01 93.47
N ARG A 7 -9.22 -49.81 94.77
CA ARG A 7 -8.62 -48.70 95.52
C ARG A 7 -7.10 -48.81 95.53
N GLU A 8 -6.57 -49.99 95.83
CA GLU A 8 -5.12 -50.26 95.84
C GLU A 8 -4.49 -50.06 94.45
N PHE A 9 -5.17 -50.48 93.39
CA PHE A 9 -4.73 -50.25 92.00
C PHE A 9 -4.68 -48.77 91.63
N ILE A 10 -5.70 -47.98 92.02
CA ILE A 10 -5.71 -46.52 91.80
C ILE A 10 -4.61 -45.84 92.61
N GLU A 11 -4.44 -46.21 93.88
CA GLU A 11 -3.36 -45.66 94.72
C GLU A 11 -1.97 -45.93 94.14
N LEU A 12 -1.74 -47.14 93.58
CA LEU A 12 -0.50 -47.46 92.88
C LEU A 12 -0.34 -46.64 91.60
N LEU A 13 -1.40 -46.45 90.80
CA LEU A 13 -1.34 -45.56 89.63
C LEU A 13 -1.01 -44.11 90.00
N GLU A 14 -1.47 -43.63 91.15
CA GLU A 14 -1.21 -42.25 91.60
C GLU A 14 0.20 -42.08 92.16
N LYS A 15 0.60 -42.96 93.08
CA LYS A 15 1.83 -42.83 93.89
C LYS A 15 3.06 -43.47 93.24
N ASP A 16 2.89 -44.56 92.49
CA ASP A 16 3.98 -45.30 91.84
C ASP A 16 4.06 -44.91 90.36
N VAL A 17 5.10 -44.14 90.03
CA VAL A 17 5.38 -43.65 88.69
C VAL A 17 5.73 -44.81 87.74
N GLU A 18 6.51 -45.79 88.19
CA GLU A 18 6.95 -46.93 87.36
C GLU A 18 5.79 -47.87 87.04
N PHE A 19 4.94 -48.16 88.03
CA PHE A 19 3.71 -48.94 87.83
C PHE A 19 2.75 -48.24 86.85
N ARG A 20 2.52 -46.94 87.01
CA ARG A 20 1.69 -46.14 86.11
C ARG A 20 2.19 -46.16 84.66
N TYR A 21 3.48 -46.00 84.43
CA TYR A 21 4.05 -46.07 83.08
C TYR A 21 4.00 -47.49 82.51
N THR A 22 4.19 -48.51 83.33
CA THR A 22 4.07 -49.92 82.91
C THR A 22 2.63 -50.23 82.46
N VAL A 23 1.62 -49.83 83.25
CA VAL A 23 0.21 -49.97 82.87
C VAL A 23 -0.11 -49.16 81.61
N ALA A 24 0.39 -47.93 81.48
CA ALA A 24 0.23 -47.11 80.28
C ALA A 24 0.82 -47.80 79.03
N GLY A 25 1.97 -48.46 79.18
CA GLY A 25 2.62 -49.26 78.14
C GLY A 25 1.76 -50.45 77.71
N TYR A 26 1.27 -51.26 78.67
CA TYR A 26 0.38 -52.40 78.39
C TYR A 26 -0.96 -51.99 77.77
N LEU A 27 -1.49 -50.83 78.15
CA LEU A 27 -2.70 -50.25 77.55
C LEU A 27 -2.46 -49.64 76.16
N GLY A 28 -1.22 -49.64 75.66
CA GLY A 28 -0.88 -49.13 74.33
C GLY A 28 -0.83 -47.61 74.22
N LEU A 29 -0.83 -46.87 75.33
CA LEU A 29 -0.80 -45.40 75.31
C LEU A 29 0.47 -44.86 74.62
N SER A 30 1.61 -45.56 74.78
CA SER A 30 2.85 -45.20 74.09
C SER A 30 2.78 -45.37 72.57
N GLU A 31 2.03 -46.36 72.07
CA GLU A 31 1.81 -46.57 70.63
C GLU A 31 0.83 -45.52 70.07
N ILE A 32 -0.19 -45.15 70.86
CA ILE A 32 -1.12 -44.07 70.51
C ILE A 32 -0.37 -42.73 70.39
N LEU A 33 0.48 -42.39 71.34
CA LEU A 33 1.29 -41.15 71.29
C LEU A 33 2.17 -41.11 70.04
N LYS A 34 2.88 -42.19 69.72
CA LYS A 34 3.69 -42.25 68.48
C LYS A 34 2.87 -42.07 67.21
N ARG A 35 1.62 -42.54 67.18
CA ARG A 35 0.71 -42.31 66.04
C ARG A 35 0.23 -40.88 65.98
N LEU A 36 -0.04 -40.26 67.13
CA LEU A 36 -0.37 -38.84 67.22
C LEU A 36 0.78 -37.97 66.74
N ASP A 37 2.01 -38.25 67.15
CA ASP A 37 3.21 -37.52 66.69
C ASP A 37 3.34 -37.60 65.16
N ARG A 38 3.20 -38.81 64.58
CA ARG A 38 3.21 -39.00 63.11
C ARG A 38 2.07 -38.28 62.39
N LEU A 39 0.89 -38.20 63.01
CA LEU A 39 -0.24 -37.45 62.46
C LEU A 39 0.01 -35.95 62.51
N GLU A 40 0.62 -35.44 63.58
CA GLU A 40 1.02 -34.04 63.72
C GLU A 40 2.05 -33.67 62.64
N GLU A 41 3.11 -34.47 62.46
CA GLU A 41 4.07 -34.30 61.37
C GLU A 41 3.40 -34.32 59.98
N GLY A 42 2.42 -35.22 59.78
CA GLY A 42 1.63 -35.28 58.56
C GLY A 42 0.80 -34.03 58.33
N HIS A 43 0.16 -33.50 59.38
CA HIS A 43 -0.61 -32.26 59.33
C HIS A 43 0.29 -31.05 59.03
N GLU A 44 1.47 -30.96 59.63
CA GLU A 44 2.43 -29.87 59.36
C GLU A 44 2.86 -29.86 57.88
N LYS A 45 3.16 -31.03 57.31
CA LYS A 45 3.51 -31.16 55.88
C LYS A 45 2.37 -30.69 54.97
N ILE A 46 1.15 -31.15 55.24
CA ILE A 46 -0.04 -30.75 54.49
C ILE A 46 -0.25 -29.23 54.58
N TRP A 47 -0.09 -28.65 55.76
CA TRP A 47 -0.18 -27.19 55.93
C TRP A 47 0.87 -26.44 55.11
N GLY A 48 2.10 -26.94 55.08
CA GLY A 48 3.16 -26.40 54.22
C GLY A 48 2.77 -26.41 52.74
N GLU A 49 2.25 -27.54 52.24
CA GLU A 49 1.77 -27.67 50.86
C GLU A 49 0.59 -26.72 50.56
N ILE A 50 -0.38 -26.60 51.47
CA ILE A 50 -1.51 -25.67 51.32
C ILE A 50 -1.02 -24.22 51.22
N MET A 51 -0.03 -23.83 52.02
CA MET A 51 0.53 -22.48 51.98
C MET A 51 1.27 -22.21 50.67
N SER A 52 2.07 -23.18 50.19
CA SER A 52 2.73 -23.08 48.88
C SER A 52 1.71 -22.93 47.75
N LEU A 53 0.66 -23.77 47.75
CA LEU A 53 -0.41 -23.71 46.74
C LEU A 53 -1.14 -22.37 46.75
N ARG A 54 -1.38 -21.77 47.93
CA ARG A 54 -1.98 -20.44 48.04
C ARG A 54 -1.09 -19.35 47.46
N GLU A 55 0.23 -19.45 47.66
CA GLU A 55 1.18 -18.51 47.10
C GLU A 55 1.23 -18.61 45.57
N ASP A 56 1.29 -19.84 45.04
CA ASP A 56 1.28 -20.08 43.60
C ASP A 56 -0.03 -19.62 42.97
N GLN A 57 -1.17 -19.86 43.64
CA GLN A 57 -2.45 -19.34 43.20
C GLN A 57 -2.42 -17.81 43.12
N LYS A 58 -1.91 -17.12 44.14
CA LYS A 58 -1.78 -15.65 44.11
C LYS A 58 -0.93 -15.16 42.93
N LYS A 59 0.20 -15.81 42.64
CA LYS A 59 1.05 -15.47 41.48
C LYS A 59 0.30 -15.66 40.16
N LEU A 60 -0.51 -16.71 40.03
CA LEU A 60 -1.36 -16.92 38.86
C LEU A 60 -2.40 -15.82 38.70
N TRP A 61 -3.06 -15.39 39.77
CA TRP A 61 -4.01 -14.27 39.74
C TRP A 61 -3.33 -12.96 39.30
N GLU A 62 -2.13 -12.68 39.80
CA GLU A 62 -1.35 -11.51 39.39
C GLU A 62 -0.96 -11.58 37.90
N GLY A 63 -0.53 -12.76 37.43
CA GLY A 63 -0.24 -12.99 36.01
C GLY A 63 -1.47 -12.81 35.12
N GLN A 64 -2.63 -13.32 35.56
CA GLN A 64 -3.88 -13.18 34.84
C GLN A 64 -4.34 -11.71 34.76
N ASN A 65 -4.17 -10.93 35.83
CA ASN A 65 -4.47 -9.50 35.80
C ASN A 65 -3.60 -8.73 34.81
N ARG A 66 -2.29 -9.04 34.74
CA ARG A 66 -1.39 -8.43 33.74
C ARG A 66 -1.83 -8.75 32.31
N LEU A 67 -2.20 -9.99 32.04
CA LEU A 67 -2.73 -10.38 30.72
C LEU A 67 -4.01 -9.61 30.36
N TRP A 68 -4.90 -9.37 31.34
CA TRP A 68 -6.10 -8.57 31.10
C TRP A 68 -5.77 -7.11 30.75
N GLU A 69 -4.78 -6.52 31.40
CA GLU A 69 -4.29 -5.17 31.09
C GLU A 69 -3.69 -5.09 29.67
N GLU A 70 -2.86 -6.07 29.30
CA GLU A 70 -2.30 -6.17 27.95
C GLU A 70 -3.39 -6.32 26.88
N ILE A 71 -4.37 -7.20 27.09
CA ILE A 71 -5.52 -7.37 26.19
C ILE A 71 -6.30 -6.06 26.04
N LYS A 72 -6.47 -5.30 27.13
CA LYS A 72 -7.15 -4.01 27.09
C LYS A 72 -6.37 -2.99 26.26
N SER A 73 -5.05 -2.92 26.43
CA SER A 73 -4.17 -2.06 25.63
C SER A 73 -4.24 -2.42 24.15
N LEU A 74 -4.12 -3.71 23.81
CA LEU A 74 -4.20 -4.20 22.43
C LEU A 74 -5.53 -3.84 21.76
N ARG A 75 -6.65 -3.90 22.50
CA ARG A 75 -7.96 -3.49 21.99
C ARG A 75 -8.04 -1.99 21.71
N GLU A 76 -7.39 -1.16 22.53
CA GLU A 76 -7.32 0.28 22.30
C GLU A 76 -6.48 0.61 21.07
N ASP A 77 -5.30 -0.01 20.94
CA ASP A 77 -4.45 0.16 19.76
C ASP A 77 -5.14 -0.31 18.48
N GLN A 78 -5.84 -1.44 18.53
CA GLN A 78 -6.63 -1.91 17.40
C GLN A 78 -7.72 -0.90 17.00
N ARG A 79 -8.40 -0.27 17.98
CA ARG A 79 -9.39 0.77 17.68
C ARG A 79 -8.76 1.99 16.99
N ARG A 80 -7.60 2.44 17.46
CA ARG A 80 -6.86 3.56 16.83
C ARG A 80 -6.44 3.23 15.40
N LEU A 81 -6.02 1.98 15.14
CA LEU A 81 -5.70 1.53 13.79
C LEU A 81 -6.91 1.59 12.87
N TRP A 82 -8.09 1.11 13.34
CA TRP A 82 -9.33 1.21 12.58
C TRP A 82 -9.71 2.65 12.25
N GLU A 83 -9.60 3.57 13.21
CA GLU A 83 -9.89 5.00 12.99
C GLU A 83 -8.95 5.62 11.94
N ASN A 84 -7.66 5.31 12.00
CA ASN A 84 -6.69 5.79 11.02
C ASN A 84 -6.97 5.22 9.62
N GLN A 85 -7.33 3.94 9.53
CA GLN A 85 -7.67 3.31 8.26
C GLN A 85 -8.91 3.94 7.62
N SER A 86 -9.94 4.27 8.41
CA SER A 86 -11.12 4.99 7.92
C SER A 86 -10.77 6.36 7.36
N LYS A 87 -9.93 7.14 8.05
CA LYS A 87 -9.46 8.45 7.56
C LYS A 87 -8.67 8.33 6.25
N LEU A 88 -7.86 7.28 6.11
CA LEU A 88 -7.13 7.03 4.87
C LEU A 88 -8.08 6.74 3.70
N TRP A 89 -9.14 5.95 3.92
CA TRP A 89 -10.15 5.71 2.90
C TRP A 89 -10.92 6.97 2.50
N GLU A 90 -11.28 7.82 3.47
CA GLU A 90 -11.92 9.11 3.19
C GLU A 90 -11.02 10.01 2.32
N ASN A 91 -9.74 10.13 2.68
CA ASN A 91 -8.78 10.90 1.89
C ASN A 91 -8.58 10.31 0.49
N GLN A 92 -8.53 8.98 0.38
CA GLN A 92 -8.39 8.31 -0.91
C GLN A 92 -9.62 8.57 -1.81
N ASN A 93 -10.84 8.55 -1.26
CA ASN A 93 -12.04 8.89 -2.01
C ASN A 93 -12.03 10.33 -2.51
N ARG A 94 -11.61 11.29 -1.66
CA ARG A 94 -11.47 12.70 -2.08
C ARG A 94 -10.47 12.85 -3.21
N LEU A 95 -9.32 12.18 -3.14
CA LEU A 95 -8.34 12.19 -4.23
C LEU A 95 -8.91 11.60 -5.53
N TRP A 96 -9.71 10.53 -5.45
CA TRP A 96 -10.38 9.98 -6.63
C TRP A 96 -11.35 10.98 -7.27
N GLU A 97 -12.10 11.73 -6.46
CA GLU A 97 -13.00 12.78 -6.95
C GLU A 97 -12.22 13.92 -7.63
N GLU A 98 -11.14 14.39 -7.02
CA GLU A 98 -10.26 15.42 -7.58
C GLU A 98 -9.64 14.96 -8.91
N VAL A 99 -9.10 13.74 -8.97
CA VAL A 99 -8.55 13.17 -10.21
C VAL A 99 -9.62 13.06 -11.30
N LYS A 100 -10.85 12.68 -10.95
CA LYS A 100 -11.96 12.61 -11.90
C LYS A 100 -12.34 14.01 -12.42
N ALA A 101 -12.38 15.01 -11.54
CA ALA A 101 -12.65 16.39 -11.91
C ALA A 101 -11.58 16.93 -12.87
N LEU A 102 -10.29 16.70 -12.56
CA LEU A 102 -9.17 17.07 -13.43
C LEU A 102 -9.25 16.43 -14.81
N ARG A 103 -9.60 15.13 -14.88
CA ARG A 103 -9.80 14.45 -16.17
C ARG A 103 -10.93 15.08 -16.99
N LEU A 104 -12.05 15.42 -16.35
CA LEU A 104 -13.18 16.07 -17.02
C LEU A 104 -12.81 17.48 -17.52
N GLU A 105 -12.04 18.24 -16.74
CA GLU A 105 -11.56 19.55 -17.13
C GLU A 105 -10.57 19.46 -18.31
N GLN A 106 -9.63 18.52 -18.27
CA GLN A 106 -8.72 18.23 -19.39
C GLN A 106 -9.48 17.85 -20.66
N GLU A 107 -10.51 17.00 -20.58
CA GLU A 107 -11.34 16.65 -21.74
C GLU A 107 -12.10 17.87 -22.30
N ARG A 108 -12.61 18.75 -21.43
CA ARG A 108 -13.28 19.98 -21.86
C ARG A 108 -12.32 20.94 -22.54
N MET A 109 -11.14 21.16 -21.96
CA MET A 109 -10.09 21.98 -22.57
C MET A 109 -9.68 21.43 -23.93
N HIS A 110 -9.49 20.10 -24.05
CA HIS A 110 -9.21 19.45 -25.32
C HIS A 110 -10.31 19.72 -26.36
N LYS A 111 -11.60 19.60 -25.97
CA LYS A 111 -12.72 19.89 -26.88
C LYS A 111 -12.79 21.36 -27.31
N TYR A 112 -12.60 22.30 -26.39
CA TYR A 112 -12.59 23.73 -26.71
C TYR A 112 -11.43 24.07 -27.64
N MET A 113 -10.25 23.51 -27.37
CA MET A 113 -9.06 23.63 -28.20
C MET A 113 -9.33 23.14 -29.64
N ILE A 114 -9.82 21.92 -29.81
CA ILE A 114 -10.16 21.38 -31.15
C ILE A 114 -11.19 22.27 -31.87
N THR A 115 -12.22 22.72 -31.15
CA THR A 115 -13.31 23.50 -31.74
C THR A 115 -12.84 24.87 -32.18
N GLY A 116 -12.12 25.60 -31.32
CA GLY A 116 -11.53 26.90 -31.64
C GLY A 116 -10.54 26.81 -32.81
N PHE A 117 -9.72 25.76 -32.85
CA PHE A 117 -8.78 25.53 -33.96
C PHE A 117 -9.46 25.22 -35.28
N ARG A 118 -10.57 24.47 -35.27
CA ARG A 118 -11.35 24.22 -36.49
C ARG A 118 -11.92 25.51 -37.07
N GLU A 119 -12.27 26.46 -36.21
CA GLU A 119 -12.77 27.77 -36.61
C GLU A 119 -11.66 28.67 -37.16
N LEU A 120 -10.50 28.73 -36.49
CA LEU A 120 -9.32 29.48 -36.95
C LEU A 120 -8.74 28.93 -38.26
N SER A 121 -8.69 27.60 -38.43
CA SER A 121 -8.25 26.97 -39.68
C SER A 121 -9.12 27.41 -40.87
N ARG A 122 -10.43 27.60 -40.64
CA ARG A 122 -11.39 28.01 -41.68
C ARG A 122 -11.36 29.50 -41.97
N THR A 123 -11.14 30.33 -40.96
CA THR A 123 -11.24 31.80 -41.08
C THR A 123 -9.90 32.47 -41.37
N LEU A 124 -8.80 31.92 -40.86
CA LEU A 124 -7.46 32.54 -40.91
C LEU A 124 -6.42 31.69 -41.67
N GLY A 125 -6.77 30.48 -42.10
CA GLY A 125 -5.86 29.62 -42.89
C GLY A 125 -4.70 29.01 -42.11
N VAL A 126 -4.77 28.98 -40.78
CA VAL A 126 -3.74 28.38 -39.90
C VAL A 126 -3.70 26.86 -40.09
N THR A 127 -2.50 26.26 -40.18
CA THR A 127 -2.35 24.81 -40.43
C THR A 127 -2.50 23.98 -39.14
N PHE A 128 -2.79 22.68 -39.23
CA PHE A 128 -2.85 21.81 -38.04
C PHE A 128 -1.53 21.79 -37.26
N GLU A 129 -0.40 21.86 -37.97
CA GLU A 129 0.94 21.87 -37.39
C GLU A 129 1.18 23.14 -36.55
N ASP A 130 0.79 24.31 -37.06
CA ASP A 130 0.90 25.59 -36.32
C ASP A 130 0.12 25.56 -35.00
N HIS A 131 -1.01 24.85 -34.97
CA HIS A 131 -1.81 24.71 -33.75
C HIS A 131 -1.14 23.80 -32.72
N VAL A 132 -0.59 22.66 -33.17
CA VAL A 132 0.14 21.76 -32.28
C VAL A 132 1.38 22.48 -31.73
N ALA A 133 2.05 23.30 -32.54
CA ALA A 133 3.17 24.12 -32.12
C ALA A 133 2.78 25.11 -31.00
N ALA A 134 1.76 25.94 -31.22
CA ALA A 134 1.30 26.91 -30.23
C ALA A 134 0.87 26.26 -28.90
N PHE A 135 0.19 25.12 -28.96
CA PHE A 135 -0.19 24.38 -27.75
C PHE A 135 1.03 23.87 -26.98
N LEU A 136 2.04 23.36 -27.68
CA LEU A 136 3.27 22.89 -27.05
C LEU A 136 4.09 24.04 -26.46
N GLU A 137 4.09 25.22 -27.07
CA GLU A 137 4.73 26.41 -26.47
C GLU A 137 4.10 26.77 -25.12
N VAL A 138 2.77 26.83 -25.04
CA VAL A 138 2.05 27.10 -23.77
C VAL A 138 2.36 26.01 -22.73
N MET A 139 2.34 24.74 -23.13
CA MET A 139 2.67 23.63 -22.23
C MET A 139 4.10 23.74 -21.70
N LEU A 140 5.06 24.08 -22.56
CA LEU A 140 6.46 24.24 -22.16
C LEU A 140 6.65 25.42 -21.20
N GLU A 141 5.94 26.53 -21.43
CA GLU A 141 5.94 27.68 -20.52
C GLU A 141 5.38 27.31 -19.13
N GLU A 142 4.27 26.57 -19.06
CA GLU A 142 3.71 26.05 -17.79
C GLU A 142 4.67 25.07 -17.08
N MET A 143 5.49 24.34 -17.85
CA MET A 143 6.54 23.47 -17.33
C MET A 143 7.80 24.24 -16.86
N GLY A 144 7.82 25.57 -16.99
CA GLY A 144 8.92 26.44 -16.57
C GLY A 144 9.96 26.74 -17.65
N TYR A 145 9.69 26.39 -18.91
CA TYR A 145 10.55 26.72 -20.05
C TYR A 145 10.08 28.01 -20.73
N GLU A 146 10.22 29.13 -20.00
CA GLU A 146 9.83 30.44 -20.49
C GLU A 146 10.54 30.79 -21.81
N GLY A 147 9.77 31.21 -22.81
CA GLY A 147 10.30 31.60 -24.12
C GLY A 147 10.65 30.44 -25.06
N ALA A 148 10.36 29.18 -24.69
CA ALA A 148 10.46 28.04 -25.60
C ALA A 148 9.59 28.28 -26.84
N ARG A 149 10.16 28.07 -28.02
CA ARG A 149 9.45 28.20 -29.30
C ARG A 149 9.48 26.88 -30.05
N ILE A 150 8.34 26.53 -30.61
CA ILE A 150 8.17 25.35 -31.45
C ILE A 150 8.11 25.81 -32.89
N GLY A 151 8.95 25.21 -33.72
CA GLY A 151 8.92 25.47 -35.15
C GLY A 151 9.34 24.27 -35.97
N LYS A 152 9.24 24.41 -37.28
CA LYS A 152 9.76 23.43 -38.22
C LYS A 152 11.28 23.46 -38.26
N LYS A 153 11.91 22.30 -38.34
CA LYS A 153 13.35 22.18 -38.52
C LYS A 153 13.66 21.17 -39.62
N TYR A 154 14.70 21.46 -40.41
CA TYR A 154 15.18 20.58 -41.45
C TYR A 154 16.53 20.01 -41.02
N PHE A 155 16.67 18.69 -41.13
CA PHE A 155 17.90 17.96 -40.89
C PHE A 155 18.38 17.32 -42.19
N VAL A 156 19.69 17.29 -42.40
CA VAL A 156 20.29 16.56 -43.50
C VAL A 156 20.86 15.27 -42.93
N HIS A 157 20.40 14.13 -43.42
CA HIS A 157 20.86 12.80 -43.01
C HIS A 157 21.02 11.93 -44.25
N GLU A 158 22.18 11.29 -44.41
CA GLU A 158 22.52 10.45 -45.58
C GLU A 158 22.30 11.11 -46.95
N GLY A 159 22.42 12.44 -47.01
CA GLY A 159 22.20 13.23 -48.24
C GLY A 159 20.74 13.58 -48.53
N GLU A 160 19.79 13.14 -47.69
CA GLU A 160 18.38 13.51 -47.77
C GLU A 160 18.02 14.60 -46.75
N VAL A 161 17.10 15.49 -47.14
CA VAL A 161 16.53 16.49 -46.21
C VAL A 161 15.30 15.88 -45.53
N LYS A 162 15.36 15.75 -44.20
CA LYS A 162 14.24 15.34 -43.36
C LYS A 162 13.66 16.56 -42.65
N GLU A 163 12.41 16.89 -42.96
CA GLU A 163 11.63 17.87 -42.19
C GLU A 163 11.20 17.27 -40.85
N VAL A 164 11.14 18.07 -39.80
CA VAL A 164 10.51 17.76 -38.51
C VAL A 164 9.49 18.86 -38.26
N ASN A 165 8.22 18.49 -38.10
CA ASN A 165 7.14 19.49 -38.00
C ASN A 165 7.18 20.27 -36.68
N ILE A 166 7.55 19.60 -35.59
CA ILE A 166 7.58 20.15 -34.23
C ILE A 166 9.00 20.01 -33.71
N PHE A 167 9.69 21.12 -33.53
CA PHE A 167 11.03 21.13 -32.97
C PHE A 167 11.23 22.30 -32.01
N CYS A 168 11.77 22.00 -30.82
CA CYS A 168 12.37 22.97 -29.90
C CYS A 168 13.77 22.46 -29.53
N GLU A 169 14.75 23.36 -29.50
CA GLU A 169 16.11 22.99 -29.12
C GLU A 169 16.31 22.98 -27.61
N GLU A 170 15.72 23.95 -26.91
CA GLU A 170 15.76 24.11 -25.45
C GLU A 170 14.36 24.38 -24.87
N PRO A 171 13.73 23.39 -24.20
CA PRO A 171 14.20 22.02 -24.05
C PRO A 171 14.13 21.26 -25.38
N LEU A 172 14.92 20.18 -25.52
CA LEU A 172 14.90 19.38 -26.74
C LEU A 172 13.55 18.67 -26.89
N VAL A 173 12.71 19.13 -27.81
CA VAL A 173 11.39 18.57 -28.13
C VAL A 173 11.34 18.25 -29.60
N ILE A 174 10.80 17.08 -29.92
CA ILE A 174 10.61 16.63 -31.30
C ILE A 174 9.20 16.09 -31.49
N GLY A 175 8.60 16.34 -32.64
CA GLY A 175 7.32 15.72 -32.95
C GLY A 175 6.86 15.85 -34.40
N GLU A 176 5.83 15.07 -34.67
CA GLU A 176 5.14 14.98 -35.95
C GLU A 176 3.66 15.31 -35.77
N ALA A 177 3.08 15.99 -36.75
CA ALA A 177 1.67 16.33 -36.75
C ALA A 177 1.02 15.85 -38.06
N THR A 178 0.15 14.85 -37.95
CA THR A 178 -0.47 14.17 -39.08
C THR A 178 -1.98 14.39 -39.10
N VAL A 179 -2.51 14.83 -40.24
CA VAL A 179 -3.93 15.22 -40.34
C VAL A 179 -4.88 14.02 -40.37
N SER A 180 -4.47 12.89 -40.93
CA SER A 180 -5.33 11.70 -41.07
C SER A 180 -4.48 10.44 -41.16
N ILE A 181 -4.89 9.41 -40.43
CA ILE A 181 -4.37 8.04 -40.54
C ILE A 181 -5.57 7.11 -40.71
N ARG A 182 -5.63 6.36 -41.81
CA ARG A 182 -6.80 5.56 -42.21
C ARG A 182 -6.57 4.07 -42.16
N SER A 183 -5.32 3.61 -42.11
CA SER A 183 -4.96 2.20 -42.09
C SER A 183 -3.89 1.90 -41.06
N ILE A 184 -3.73 0.60 -40.78
CA ILE A 184 -2.66 0.08 -39.93
C ILE A 184 -1.28 0.39 -40.56
N ASP A 185 -1.14 0.20 -41.88
CA ASP A 185 0.12 0.50 -42.58
C ASP A 185 0.52 1.99 -42.49
N GLU A 186 -0.46 2.90 -42.56
CA GLU A 186 -0.20 4.34 -42.36
C GLU A 186 0.23 4.64 -40.92
N ALA A 187 -0.37 3.96 -39.93
CA ALA A 187 -0.01 4.09 -38.53
C ALA A 187 1.45 3.64 -38.27
N GLU A 188 1.84 2.48 -38.82
CA GLU A 188 3.19 1.95 -38.71
C GLU A 188 4.22 2.91 -39.32
N LYS A 189 3.96 3.40 -40.54
CA LYS A 189 4.85 4.36 -41.23
C LYS A 189 5.05 5.66 -40.46
N GLU A 190 3.99 6.22 -39.87
CA GLU A 190 4.12 7.45 -39.08
C GLU A 190 4.93 7.25 -37.80
N ILE A 191 4.83 6.07 -37.16
CA ILE A 191 5.69 5.73 -36.02
C ILE A 191 7.15 5.55 -36.45
N GLU A 192 7.39 4.82 -37.54
CA GLU A 192 8.74 4.61 -38.06
C GLU A 192 9.41 5.94 -38.41
N LYS A 193 8.67 6.84 -39.05
CA LYS A 193 9.12 8.18 -39.43
C LYS A 193 9.52 9.03 -38.22
N ILE A 194 8.72 9.07 -37.15
CA ILE A 194 9.12 9.84 -35.95
C ILE A 194 10.30 9.19 -35.23
N VAL A 195 10.37 7.85 -35.17
CA VAL A 195 11.49 7.14 -34.54
C VAL A 195 12.80 7.38 -35.30
N GLU A 196 12.76 7.37 -36.64
CA GLU A 196 13.91 7.75 -37.48
C GLU A 196 14.38 9.18 -37.15
N ARG A 197 13.44 10.14 -37.11
CA ARG A 197 13.75 11.55 -36.83
C ARG A 197 14.31 11.76 -35.43
N VAL A 198 13.80 11.05 -34.43
CA VAL A 198 14.32 11.09 -33.05
C VAL A 198 15.79 10.67 -33.05
N ARG A 199 16.15 9.56 -33.73
CA ARG A 199 17.54 9.09 -33.79
C ARG A 199 18.47 10.14 -34.41
N ILE A 200 18.07 10.74 -35.53
CA ILE A 200 18.84 11.80 -36.20
C ILE A 200 19.07 13.00 -35.25
N VAL A 201 18.04 13.39 -34.51
CA VAL A 201 18.11 14.51 -33.56
C VAL A 201 18.98 14.14 -32.34
N GLU A 202 18.84 12.93 -31.79
CA GLU A 202 19.67 12.44 -30.69
C GLU A 202 21.16 12.41 -31.06
N GLU A 203 21.50 11.91 -32.25
CA GLU A 203 22.87 11.89 -32.76
C GLU A 203 23.45 13.30 -32.90
N LYS A 204 22.64 14.25 -33.40
CA LYS A 204 23.10 15.63 -33.64
C LYS A 204 23.29 16.43 -32.36
N TYR A 205 22.41 16.29 -31.37
CA TYR A 205 22.45 17.09 -30.14
C TYR A 205 23.09 16.34 -28.95
N GLY A 206 23.38 15.05 -29.08
CA GLY A 206 24.05 14.25 -28.06
C GLY A 206 23.24 14.01 -26.79
N ARG A 207 21.92 14.24 -26.83
CA ARG A 207 20.98 14.05 -25.71
C ARG A 207 19.62 13.58 -26.21
N LYS A 208 18.89 12.90 -25.33
CA LYS A 208 17.51 12.47 -25.61
C LYS A 208 16.55 13.66 -25.55
N PRO A 209 15.50 13.70 -26.40
CA PRO A 209 14.44 14.67 -26.26
C PRO A 209 13.77 14.56 -24.88
N LEU A 210 13.45 15.72 -24.29
CA LEU A 210 12.56 15.80 -23.13
C LEU A 210 11.18 15.21 -23.47
N LEU A 211 10.71 15.49 -24.69
CA LEU A 211 9.39 15.11 -25.17
C LEU A 211 9.45 14.73 -26.64
N THR A 212 8.90 13.56 -26.97
CA THR A 212 8.68 13.09 -28.34
C THR A 212 7.17 12.94 -28.56
N ILE A 213 6.59 13.67 -29.52
CA ILE A 213 5.14 13.70 -29.73
C ILE A 213 4.73 13.31 -31.15
N LEU A 214 3.69 12.49 -31.25
CA LEU A 214 2.94 12.29 -32.49
C LEU A 214 1.51 12.77 -32.28
N SER A 215 1.12 13.83 -32.99
CA SER A 215 -0.23 14.40 -32.95
C SER A 215 -1.01 14.01 -34.19
N VAL A 216 -2.16 13.35 -34.03
CA VAL A 216 -2.99 12.88 -35.14
C VAL A 216 -4.39 13.47 -35.04
N ALA A 217 -4.79 14.25 -36.04
CA ALA A 217 -6.08 14.93 -36.01
C ALA A 217 -7.26 13.97 -36.20
N ARG A 218 -7.09 12.94 -37.04
CA ARG A 218 -8.14 11.98 -37.39
C ARG A 218 -7.57 10.57 -37.56
N VAL A 219 -8.16 9.59 -36.89
CA VAL A 219 -7.71 8.20 -36.96
C VAL A 219 -8.91 7.24 -36.98
N THR A 220 -8.81 6.14 -37.71
CA THR A 220 -9.80 5.04 -37.66
C THR A 220 -9.61 4.22 -36.37
N PRO A 221 -10.64 3.50 -35.87
CA PRO A 221 -10.52 2.73 -34.62
C PRO A 221 -9.46 1.63 -34.72
N GLU A 222 -9.35 1.01 -35.89
CA GLU A 222 -8.38 -0.04 -36.21
C GLU A 222 -6.94 0.49 -36.13
N ALA A 223 -6.66 1.65 -36.74
CA ALA A 223 -5.35 2.29 -36.68
C ALA A 223 -5.03 2.88 -35.29
N SER A 224 -6.05 3.34 -34.54
CA SER A 224 -5.87 3.91 -33.19
C SER A 224 -5.25 2.90 -32.23
N GLY A 225 -5.73 1.65 -32.23
CA GLY A 225 -5.19 0.59 -31.37
C GLY A 225 -3.71 0.30 -31.64
N VAL A 226 -3.35 0.25 -32.92
CA VAL A 226 -1.96 0.02 -33.36
C VAL A 226 -1.06 1.21 -32.98
N LEU A 227 -1.48 2.45 -33.28
CA LEU A 227 -0.72 3.66 -32.92
C LEU A 227 -0.44 3.73 -31.43
N ARG A 228 -1.44 3.46 -30.58
CA ARG A 228 -1.26 3.48 -29.12
C ARG A 228 -0.18 2.49 -28.68
N THR A 229 -0.26 1.27 -29.19
CA THR A 229 0.67 0.19 -28.86
C THR A 229 2.10 0.51 -29.33
N LEU A 230 2.25 1.00 -30.56
CA LEU A 230 3.57 1.31 -31.13
C LEU A 230 4.20 2.57 -30.54
N ALA A 231 3.39 3.59 -30.27
CA ALA A 231 3.84 4.83 -29.64
C ALA A 231 4.35 4.55 -28.22
N GLU A 232 3.62 3.76 -27.43
CA GLU A 232 4.05 3.38 -26.07
C GLU A 232 5.38 2.61 -26.08
N LYS A 233 5.51 1.61 -26.96
CA LYS A 233 6.77 0.85 -27.13
C LYS A 233 7.96 1.73 -27.52
N SER A 234 7.70 2.79 -28.29
CA SER A 234 8.74 3.66 -28.85
C SER A 234 9.01 4.90 -27.99
N GLY A 235 8.33 5.06 -26.85
CA GLY A 235 8.47 6.25 -26.00
C GLY A 235 7.89 7.53 -26.62
N VAL A 236 6.99 7.39 -27.60
CA VAL A 236 6.33 8.50 -28.28
C VAL A 236 5.02 8.82 -27.57
N LYS A 237 4.83 10.09 -27.20
CA LYS A 237 3.57 10.57 -26.64
C LYS A 237 2.56 10.79 -27.77
N LEU A 238 1.56 9.93 -27.85
CA LEU A 238 0.49 10.03 -28.84
C LEU A 238 -0.63 10.98 -28.38
N VAL A 239 -1.01 11.93 -29.23
CA VAL A 239 -2.16 12.82 -29.05
C VAL A 239 -3.15 12.58 -30.18
N LEU A 240 -4.35 12.10 -29.87
CA LEU A 240 -5.41 11.85 -30.85
C LEU A 240 -6.54 12.86 -30.64
N ALA A 241 -6.86 13.65 -31.65
CA ALA A 241 -7.91 14.67 -31.55
C ALA A 241 -9.32 14.07 -31.77
N LYS A 242 -9.49 13.16 -32.73
CA LYS A 242 -10.77 12.49 -32.98
C LYS A 242 -10.58 11.10 -33.58
N GLU A 243 -11.20 10.10 -32.96
CA GLU A 243 -11.45 8.81 -33.60
C GLU A 243 -12.66 8.97 -34.53
N ILE A 244 -12.49 8.66 -35.82
CA ILE A 244 -13.57 8.65 -36.79
C ILE A 244 -14.21 7.26 -36.72
N GLU A 245 -15.50 7.18 -36.41
CA GLU A 245 -16.27 5.97 -36.74
C GLU A 245 -16.39 5.90 -38.26
N GLU A 246 -15.97 4.78 -38.85
CA GLU A 246 -16.24 4.51 -40.27
C GLU A 246 -17.76 4.50 -40.48
N TYR A 247 -18.31 5.61 -40.96
CA TYR A 247 -19.51 5.53 -41.76
C TYR A 247 -19.06 4.97 -43.11
N THR A 248 -19.21 3.65 -43.28
CA THR A 248 -19.40 3.07 -44.61
C THR A 248 -20.55 3.83 -45.26
N LEU A 249 -20.21 4.78 -46.14
CA LEU A 249 -21.20 5.37 -47.03
C LEU A 249 -21.67 4.26 -48.00
N PRO A 250 -22.99 4.10 -48.21
CA PRO A 250 -23.53 3.20 -49.23
C PRO A 250 -23.17 3.64 -50.65
#